data_AF-A0A1G9CJX7-F1
#
_entry.id   AF-A0A1G9CJX7-F1
#
_cell.length_a   1.000
_cell.length_b   1.000
_cell.length_c   1.000
_cell.angle_alpha   90.00
_cell.angle_beta   90.00
_cell.angle_gamma   90.00
#
_symmetry.space_group_name_H-M   'P 1'
#
loop_
_entity.id
_entity.type
_entity.pdbx_description
1 polymer ?
#
loop_
_entity_poly.entity_id
_entity_poly.type
_entity_poly.pdbx_seq_one_letter_code
_entity_poly.pdbx_strand_id
1 'polypeptide(L)' 'MVTFHSSIVKFVFALNLLLSKPQHRHLLAFLHGIILCEGRVNISQIRRSSNHDRDLSCMTRFLQESPWNPQYVTK' A
#
# COMPACT_ATOMS: atom_id res chain seq x y z
N MET A 1 16.05 3.73 0.75
CA MET A 1 14.93 4.41 0.05
C MET A 1 14.30 3.37 -0.87
N VAL A 2 13.01 3.05 -0.72
CA VAL A 2 12.34 2.06 -1.59
C VAL A 2 12.05 2.72 -2.94
N THR A 3 12.47 2.10 -4.03
CA THR A 3 12.22 2.56 -5.40
C THR A 3 11.06 1.75 -5.97
N PHE A 4 9.96 2.41 -6.31
CA PHE A 4 8.79 1.75 -6.89
C PHE A 4 8.89 1.67 -8.41
N HIS A 5 8.41 0.58 -8.99
CA HIS A 5 8.34 0.44 -10.44
C HIS A 5 7.43 1.52 -11.05
N SER A 6 7.91 2.21 -12.08
CA SER A 6 7.23 3.40 -12.63
C SER A 6 5.81 3.11 -13.13
N SER A 7 5.57 1.92 -13.69
CA SER A 7 4.23 1.48 -14.12
C SER A 7 3.23 1.41 -12.96
N ILE A 8 3.66 0.94 -11.78
CA ILE A 8 2.80 0.85 -10.59
C ILE A 8 2.45 2.26 -10.10
N VAL A 9 3.45 3.15 -10.08
CA VAL A 9 3.27 4.54 -9.68
C VAL A 9 2.26 5.23 -10.61
N LYS A 10 2.46 5.13 -11.92
CA LYS A 10 1.55 5.69 -12.94
C LYS A 10 0.13 5.13 -12.80
N PHE A 11 0.00 3.82 -12.61
CA PHE A 11 -1.30 3.18 -12.39
C PHE A 11 -2.02 3.76 -11.18
N VAL A 12 -1.36 3.86 -10.02
CA VAL A 12 -1.96 4.41 -8.80
C VAL A 12 -2.41 5.85 -8.98
N PHE A 13 -1.58 6.70 -9.59
CA PHE A 13 -1.95 8.10 -9.83
C PHE A 13 -3.08 8.26 -10.86
N ALA A 14 -3.19 7.34 -11.83
CA ALA A 14 -4.30 7.33 -12.79
C ALA A 14 -5.66 7.01 -12.15
N LEU A 15 -5.69 6.34 -10.98
CA LEU A 15 -6.92 6.09 -10.23
C LEU A 15 -7.50 7.37 -9.58
N ASN A 16 -6.72 8.46 -9.53
CA ASN A 16 -7.11 9.75 -8.97
C ASN A 16 -7.74 9.63 -7.56
N LEU A 17 -7.14 8.79 -6.71
CA LEU A 17 -7.63 8.57 -5.35
C LEU A 17 -7.38 9.82 -4.50
N LEU A 18 -8.36 10.19 -3.68
CA LEU A 18 -8.28 11.31 -2.74
C LEU A 18 -7.44 10.95 -1.51
N LEU A 19 -6.21 10.50 -1.73
CA LEU A 19 -5.25 10.12 -0.70
C LEU A 19 -4.17 11.20 -0.55
N SER A 20 -3.76 11.45 0.69
CA SER A 20 -2.58 12.28 0.98
C SER A 20 -1.30 11.65 0.43
N LYS A 21 -0.20 12.43 0.35
CA LYS A 21 1.11 11.92 -0.06
C LYS A 21 1.62 10.75 0.82
N PRO A 22 1.49 10.77 2.16
CA PRO A 22 1.82 9.62 3.00
C PRO A 22 0.97 8.38 2.69
N GLN A 23 -0.33 8.54 2.46
CA GLN A 23 -1.24 7.44 2.12
C GLN A 23 -0.91 6.82 0.76
N HIS A 24 -0.60 7.62 -0.25
CA HIS A 24 -0.08 7.12 -1.53
C HIS A 24 1.20 6.29 -1.34
N ARG A 25 2.10 6.71 -0.46
CA ARG A 25 3.32 5.95 -0.17
C ARG A 25 3.02 4.59 0.47
N HIS A 26 2.03 4.52 1.37
CA HIS A 26 1.57 3.25 1.92
C HIS A 26 0.95 2.36 0.85
N LEU A 27 0.08 2.90 -0.02
CA LEU A 27 -0.53 2.15 -1.12
C LEU A 27 0.53 1.53 -2.04
N LEU A 28 1.54 2.32 -2.43
CA LEU A 28 2.65 1.84 -3.26
C LEU A 28 3.47 0.75 -2.56
N ALA A 29 3.71 0.88 -1.24
CA ALA A 29 4.40 -0.14 -0.45
C ALA A 29 3.60 -1.45 -0.39
N PHE A 30 2.27 -1.37 -0.23
CA PHE A 30 1.39 -2.53 -0.27
C PHE A 30 1.42 -3.21 -1.64
N LEU A 31 1.21 -2.49 -2.74
CA LEU A 31 1.23 -3.06 -4.09
C LEU A 31 2.58 -3.71 -4.41
N HIS A 32 3.67 -3.03 -4.07
CA HIS A 32 5.02 -3.56 -4.26
C HIS A 32 5.25 -4.85 -3.44
N GLY A 33 4.91 -4.83 -2.15
CA GLY A 33 5.07 -6.00 -1.29
C GLY A 33 4.17 -7.18 -1.68
N ILE A 34 2.95 -6.93 -2.18
CA ILE A 34 2.04 -7.98 -2.70
C ILE A 34 2.65 -8.69 -3.91
N ILE A 35 3.22 -7.92 -4.85
CA ILE A 35 3.89 -8.47 -6.04
C ILE A 35 5.09 -9.33 -5.62
N LEU A 36 5.90 -8.86 -4.67
CA LEU A 36 7.06 -9.59 -4.16
C LEU A 36 6.69 -10.82 -3.32
N CYS A 37 5.53 -10.83 -2.69
CA CYS A 37 5.07 -11.93 -1.85
C CYS A 37 4.42 -13.08 -2.64
N GLU A 38 4.33 -12.99 -3.98
CA GLU A 38 3.78 -14.04 -4.86
C GLU A 38 2.45 -14.63 -4.36
N GLY A 39 1.55 -13.78 -3.84
CA GLY A 39 0.23 -14.19 -3.35
C GLY A 39 0.13 -14.51 -1.85
N ARG A 40 1.22 -14.46 -1.07
CA ARG A 40 1.14 -14.50 0.40
C ARG A 40 0.78 -13.12 0.97
N VAL A 41 -0.51 -12.83 1.05
CA VAL A 41 -1.09 -11.48 1.28
C VAL A 41 -1.19 -10.99 2.73
N ASN A 42 -0.48 -11.57 3.70
CA ASN A 42 -0.53 -11.02 5.06
C ASN A 42 0.38 -9.77 5.22
N ILE A 43 -0.07 -8.81 6.03
CA ILE A 43 0.59 -7.50 6.20
C ILE A 43 2.04 -7.66 6.67
N SER A 44 2.30 -8.64 7.55
CA SER A 44 3.64 -8.91 8.07
C SER A 44 4.61 -9.44 7.01
N GLN A 45 4.13 -10.17 6.01
CA GLN A 45 4.94 -10.61 4.88
C GLN A 45 5.18 -9.46 3.90
N ILE A 46 4.14 -8.68 3.58
CA ILE A 46 4.25 -7.48 2.73
C ILE A 46 5.28 -6.49 3.32
N ARG A 47 5.26 -6.28 4.64
CA ARG A 47 6.26 -5.44 5.33
C ARG A 47 7.68 -5.99 5.14
N ARG A 48 7.87 -7.30 5.35
CA ARG A 48 9.17 -7.95 5.23
C ARG A 48 9.71 -7.92 3.80
N SER A 49 8.85 -8.10 2.79
CA SER A 49 9.25 -8.14 1.38
C SER A 49 9.50 -6.75 0.80
N SER A 50 8.74 -5.73 1.22
CA SER A 50 8.80 -4.39 0.63
C SER A 50 10.03 -3.56 1.02
N ASN A 51 10.89 -4.06 1.91
CA ASN A 51 12.02 -3.35 2.51
C ASN A 51 11.64 -1.92 2.98
N HIS A 52 10.38 -1.76 3.37
CA HIS A 52 9.79 -0.50 3.73
C HIS A 52 9.98 -0.25 5.22
N ASP A 53 10.64 0.85 5.56
CA ASP A 53 11.01 1.25 6.92
C ASP A 53 9.81 1.79 7.74
N ARG A 54 8.63 1.19 7.56
CA ARG A 54 7.43 1.52 8.33
C ARG A 54 7.07 0.35 9.23
N ASP A 55 6.65 0.71 10.42
CA ASP A 55 6.16 -0.28 11.38
C ASP A 55 4.84 -0.90 10.91
N LEU A 56 4.64 -2.14 11.35
CA LEU A 56 3.45 -2.92 11.04
C LEU A 56 2.17 -2.18 11.46
N SER A 57 2.21 -1.49 12.60
CA SER A 57 1.10 -0.68 13.11
C SER A 57 0.68 0.43 12.15
N CYS A 58 1.63 1.13 11.51
CA CYS A 58 1.33 2.15 10.50
C CYS A 58 0.68 1.56 9.26
N MET A 59 1.14 0.39 8.81
CA MET A 59 0.55 -0.30 7.66
C MET A 59 -0.88 -0.77 7.95
N THR A 60 -1.12 -1.32 9.14
CA THR A 60 -2.46 -1.71 9.58
C THR A 60 -3.38 -0.49 9.70
N ARG A 61 -2.90 0.59 10.31
CA ARG A 61 -3.65 1.85 10.45
C ARG A 61 -4.05 2.43 9.09
N PHE A 62 -3.17 2.39 8.10
CA PHE A 62 -3.49 2.82 6.75
C PHE A 62 -4.70 2.07 6.18
N LEU A 63 -4.79 0.75 6.36
CA LEU A 63 -5.94 -0.03 5.89
C LEU A 63 -7.22 0.28 6.68
N GLN A 64 -7.11 0.58 7.97
CA GLN A 64 -8.27 0.81 8.85
C GLN A 64 -8.84 2.23 8.78
N GLU A 65 -7.97 3.23 8.67
CA GLU A 65 -8.30 4.65 8.92
C GLU A 65 -8.18 5.55 7.70
N SER A 66 -7.62 5.09 6.58
CA SER A 66 -7.61 5.90 5.35
C SER A 66 -9.04 6.12 4.84
N PRO A 67 -9.29 7.19 4.05
CA PRO A 67 -10.61 7.53 3.55
C PRO A 67 -11.05 6.60 2.42
N TRP A 68 -11.15 5.30 2.73
CA TRP A 68 -11.64 4.29 1.82
C TRP A 68 -13.12 4.51 1.56
N ASN A 69 -13.52 4.34 0.30
CA ASN A 69 -14.92 4.44 -0.06
C ASN A 69 -15.67 3.20 0.47
N PRO A 70 -16.65 3.36 1.38
CA PRO A 70 -17.37 2.24 1.99
C PRO A 70 -18.21 1.44 0.98
N GLN A 71 -18.50 2.00 -0.20
CA GLN A 71 -19.16 1.28 -1.29
C GLN A 71 -18.28 0.15 -1.85
N TYR A 72 -16.95 0.32 -1.81
CA TYR A 72 -15.99 -0.61 -2.40
C TYR A 72 -15.18 -1.39 -1.36
N VAL A 73 -15.20 -0.96 -0.10
CA VAL A 73 -14.44 -1.57 1.00
C VAL A 73 -15.38 -1.87 2.16
N THR A 74 -15.67 -3.15 2.35
CA THR A 74 -16.40 -3.67 3.51
C THR A 74 -15.45 -3.87 4.69
N LYS A 75 -15.93 -3.55 5.90
CA LYS A 75 -15.20 -3.81 7.15
C LYS A 75 -15.43 -5.23 7.64
#